data_AF-A0A7V8VAK7-F1
#
_entry.id   AF-A0A7V8VAK7-F1
#
_cell.length_a   1.000
_cell.length_b   1.000
_cell.length_c   1.000
_cell.angle_alpha   90.00
_cell.angle_beta   90.00
_cell.angle_gamma   90.00
#
_symmetry.space_group_name_H-M   'P 1'
#
loop_
_entity.id
_entity.type
_entity.pdbx_description
1 polymer ?
#
loop_
_entity_poly.entity_id
_entity_poly.type
_entity_poly.pdbx_seq_one_letter_code
_entity_poly.pdbx_strand_id
1 'polypeptide(L)'
;MPLGVTSSDLANTLRNAYYGAEVMRIQHGRHEVKIMARYPRSDRQNLANFHVVWVRTDDGVERPISELTDVEIVLGYSEIYRMEQKRTITISTDVNEDEANAFEVVSSLQADFVPTL
;
A
#
# COMPACT_ATOMS: atom_id res chain seq x y z
N MET A 1 24.51 14.33 -15.96
CA MET A 1 24.00 14.58 -14.60
C MET A 1 22.58 14.04 -14.58
N PRO A 2 22.16 13.23 -13.59
CA PRO A 2 20.79 12.73 -13.56
C PRO A 2 19.85 13.95 -13.52
N LEU A 3 18.62 13.82 -14.00
CA LEU A 3 17.63 14.88 -14.27
C LEU A 3 17.25 15.82 -13.09
N GLY A 4 18.05 15.87 -12.01
CA GLY A 4 17.78 16.60 -10.78
C GLY A 4 16.76 15.92 -9.87
N VAL A 5 16.08 14.89 -10.36
CA VAL A 5 15.01 14.22 -9.62
C VAL A 5 15.59 13.23 -8.61
N THR A 6 15.24 13.41 -7.34
CA THR A 6 15.55 12.43 -6.29
C THR A 6 14.43 11.38 -6.17
N SER A 7 14.76 10.23 -5.58
CA SER A 7 13.76 9.20 -5.25
C SER A 7 12.67 9.73 -4.29
N SER A 8 13.02 10.68 -3.42
CA SER A 8 12.08 11.36 -2.53
C SER A 8 11.07 12.19 -3.32
N ASP A 9 11.51 12.91 -4.35
CA ASP A 9 10.63 13.74 -5.19
C ASP A 9 9.63 12.89 -5.96
N LEU A 10 10.09 11.76 -6.51
CA LEU A 10 9.24 10.77 -7.16
C LEU A 10 8.19 10.22 -6.19
N ALA A 11 8.62 9.76 -5.01
CA ALA A 11 7.73 9.18 -4.00
C ALA A 11 6.69 10.20 -3.52
N ASN A 12 7.10 11.45 -3.28
CA ASN A 12 6.21 12.52 -2.86
C ASN A 12 5.20 12.88 -3.95
N THR A 13 5.65 12.98 -5.21
CA THR A 13 4.77 13.27 -6.35
C THR A 13 3.70 12.19 -6.50
N LEU A 14 4.10 10.91 -6.44
CA LEU A 14 3.17 9.78 -6.48
C LEU A 14 2.18 9.78 -5.32
N ARG A 15 2.66 9.98 -4.10
CA ARG A 15 1.81 10.08 -2.92
C ARG A 15 0.79 11.21 -3.08
N ASN A 16 1.22 12.38 -3.53
CA ASN A 16 0.34 13.53 -3.69
C ASN A 16 -0.68 13.34 -4.81
N ALA A 17 -0.29 12.70 -5.92
CA ALA A 17 -1.20 12.37 -7.00
C ALA A 17 -2.33 11.45 -6.54
N TYR A 18 -2.00 10.35 -5.82
CA TYR A 18 -2.96 9.30 -5.47
C TYR A 18 -3.62 9.45 -4.09
N TYR A 19 -2.84 9.70 -3.04
CA TYR A 19 -3.36 9.89 -1.67
C TYR A 19 -3.88 11.31 -1.48
N GLY A 20 -3.09 12.29 -1.91
CA GLY A 20 -3.36 13.72 -1.80
C GLY A 20 -2.38 14.45 -0.90
N ALA A 21 -2.11 15.70 -1.25
CA ALA A 21 -1.34 16.64 -0.45
C ALA A 21 -2.29 17.49 0.41
N GLU A 22 -2.02 17.61 1.72
CA GLU A 22 -2.69 18.60 2.57
C GLU A 22 -2.17 19.97 2.18
N VAL A 23 -3.01 20.79 1.55
CA VAL A 23 -2.65 22.14 1.11
C VAL A 23 -2.71 23.10 2.28
N MET A 24 -3.78 22.99 3.06
CA MET A 24 -4.02 23.80 4.23
C MET A 24 -5.10 23.17 5.10
N ARG A 25 -5.28 23.75 6.27
CA ARG A 25 -6.34 23.38 7.19
C ARG A 25 -7.15 24.62 7.57
N ILE A 26 -8.47 24.48 7.62
CA ILE A 26 -9.39 25.56 7.93
C ILE A 26 -10.28 25.19 9.11
N GLN A 27 -10.61 26.19 9.91
CA GLN A 27 -11.61 26.03 10.96
C GLN A 27 -13.01 26.06 10.33
N HIS A 28 -13.78 24.99 10.50
CA HIS A 28 -15.18 24.91 10.11
C HIS A 28 -16.04 24.68 11.36
N GLY A 29 -16.58 25.78 11.90
CA GLY A 29 -17.29 25.76 13.17
C GLY A 29 -16.36 25.33 14.32
N ARG A 30 -16.69 24.21 14.99
CA ARG A 30 -15.88 23.62 16.07
C ARG A 30 -14.88 22.56 15.59
N HIS A 31 -14.81 22.30 14.28
CA HIS A 31 -13.97 21.27 13.72
C HIS A 31 -12.89 21.87 12.82
N GLU A 32 -11.73 21.23 12.81
CA GLU A 32 -10.66 21.51 11.86
C GLU A 32 -10.83 20.62 10.63
N VAL A 33 -10.92 21.22 9.45
CA VAL A 33 -11.11 20.50 8.18
C VAL A 33 -9.87 20.65 7.32
N LYS A 34 -9.36 19.53 6.84
CA LYS A 34 -8.19 19.46 5.94
C LYS A 34 -8.63 19.66 4.50
N ILE A 35 -7.94 20.55 3.78
CA ILE A 35 -8.11 20.73 2.34
C ILE A 35 -7.01 19.94 1.64
N MET A 36 -7.42 18.95 0.85
CA MET A 36 -6.53 18.03 0.16
C MET A 36 -6.56 18.29 -1.36
N ALA A 37 -5.39 18.46 -1.98
CA ALA A 37 -5.24 18.46 -3.43
C ALA A 37 -4.76 17.08 -3.91
N ARG A 38 -5.40 16.56 -4.96
CA ARG A 38 -5.11 15.24 -5.55
C ARG A 38 -5.72 15.13 -6.94
N TYR A 39 -5.30 14.12 -7.69
CA TYR A 39 -5.87 13.86 -9.01
C TYR A 39 -7.37 13.49 -8.94
N PRO A 40 -8.12 13.74 -10.03
CA PRO A 40 -9.51 13.30 -10.16
C PRO A 40 -9.67 11.81 -9.86
N ARG A 41 -10.87 11.42 -9.41
CA ARG A 41 -11.14 10.03 -9.03
C ARG A 41 -10.94 9.04 -10.19
N SER A 42 -11.35 9.41 -11.40
CA SER A 42 -11.15 8.63 -12.63
C SER A 42 -9.68 8.25 -12.83
N ASP A 43 -8.80 9.19 -12.52
CA ASP A 43 -7.39 9.07 -12.85
C ASP A 43 -6.68 8.19 -11.81
N ARG A 44 -7.20 8.14 -10.58
CA ARG A 44 -6.65 7.37 -9.46
C ARG A 44 -7.20 5.95 -9.32
N GLN A 45 -8.30 5.64 -10.00
CA GLN A 45 -8.95 4.32 -9.92
C GLN A 45 -8.31 3.28 -10.84
N ASN A 46 -7.54 3.71 -11.83
CA ASN A 46 -6.90 2.83 -12.78
C ASN A 46 -5.38 2.92 -12.68
N LEU A 47 -4.73 1.79 -12.40
CA LEU A 47 -3.27 1.70 -12.33
C LEU A 47 -2.61 2.01 -13.69
N ALA A 48 -3.32 1.84 -14.81
CA ALA A 48 -2.82 2.22 -16.13
C ALA A 48 -2.46 3.72 -16.24
N ASN A 49 -3.08 4.57 -15.42
CA ASN A 49 -2.79 6.00 -15.38
C ASN A 49 -1.52 6.33 -14.60
N PHE A 50 -0.85 5.33 -14.01
CA PHE A 50 0.41 5.53 -13.30
C PHE A 50 1.50 6.09 -14.23
N HIS A 51 1.54 5.64 -15.48
CA HIS A 51 2.55 6.09 -16.45
C HIS A 51 2.41 7.56 -16.86
N VAL A 52 1.25 8.18 -16.64
CA VAL A 52 0.95 9.58 -17.02
C VAL A 52 1.00 10.54 -15.82
N VAL A 53 1.62 10.14 -14.71
CA VAL A 53 1.94 11.08 -13.63
C VAL A 53 3.09 11.98 -14.07
N TRP A 54 2.86 13.29 -14.02
CA TRP A 54 3.85 14.30 -14.37
C TRP A 54 4.69 14.66 -13.15
N VAL A 55 6.01 14.64 -13.34
CA VAL A 55 7.02 14.97 -12.33
C VAL A 55 7.76 16.20 -12.83
N ARG A 56 7.82 17.24 -11.99
CA ARG A 56 8.60 18.44 -12.30
C ARG A 56 10.05 18.20 -11.93
N THR A 57 10.93 18.37 -12.91
CA THR A 57 12.38 18.20 -12.77
C THR A 57 13.07 19.54 -12.48
N ASP A 58 14.31 19.52 -11.98
CA ASP A 58 15.03 20.73 -11.55
C ASP A 58 15.33 21.71 -12.72
N ASP A 59 15.30 21.21 -13.94
CA ASP A 59 15.37 22.01 -15.17
C ASP A 59 14.04 22.74 -15.50
N GLY A 60 13.01 22.58 -14.66
CA GLY A 60 11.71 23.23 -14.78
C GLY A 60 10.76 22.56 -15.77
N VAL A 61 11.18 21.47 -16.42
CA VAL A 61 10.36 20.72 -17.36
C VAL A 61 9.50 19.71 -16.60
N GLU A 62 8.27 19.48 -17.06
CA GLU A 62 7.46 18.37 -16.56
C GLU A 62 7.64 17.18 -17.49
N ARG A 63 7.94 16.02 -16.89
CA ARG A 63 8.14 14.77 -17.62
C ARG A 63 7.25 13.67 -17.03
N PRO A 64 6.75 12.75 -17.86
CA PRO A 64 6.00 11.61 -17.35
C PRO A 64 6.94 10.71 -16.54
N ILE A 65 6.40 10.10 -15.48
CA ILE A 65 7.19 9.23 -14.60
C ILE A 65 7.82 8.04 -15.34
N SER A 66 7.20 7.58 -16.43
CA SER A 66 7.72 6.50 -17.28
C SER A 66 9.03 6.84 -18.00
N GLU A 67 9.37 8.12 -18.17
CA GLU A 67 10.68 8.53 -18.69
C GLU A 67 11.77 8.52 -17.61
N LEU A 68 11.37 8.52 -16.33
CA LEU A 68 12.25 8.69 -15.19
C LEU A 68 12.55 7.38 -14.46
N THR A 69 11.67 6.39 -14.59
CA THR A 69 11.77 5.13 -13.85
C THR A 69 11.05 3.98 -14.53
N ASP A 70 11.50 2.77 -14.25
CA ASP A 70 10.81 1.54 -14.61
C ASP A 70 9.78 1.18 -13.53
N VAL A 71 8.59 0.73 -13.98
CA VAL A 71 7.47 0.41 -13.10
C VAL A 71 7.12 -1.06 -13.27
N GLU A 72 7.28 -1.82 -12.19
CA GLU A 72 6.89 -3.23 -12.15
C GLU A 72 5.68 -3.43 -11.23
N ILE A 73 4.66 -4.11 -11.76
CA ILE A 73 3.47 -4.46 -10.98
C ILE A 73 3.71 -5.82 -10.35
N VAL A 74 3.78 -5.84 -9.02
CA VAL A 74 3.94 -7.06 -8.23
C VAL A 74 2.74 -7.25 -7.31
N LEU A 75 2.39 -8.51 -7.05
CA LEU A 75 1.41 -8.86 -6.04
C LEU A 75 1.99 -8.58 -4.65
N GLY A 76 1.48 -7.55 -3.99
CA GLY A 76 1.83 -7.21 -2.62
C GLY A 76 0.85 -7.77 -1.61
N TYR A 77 1.28 -7.88 -0.34
CA TYR A 77 0.37 -8.18 0.77
C TYR A 77 -0.59 -7.01 0.98
N SER A 78 -1.89 -7.27 0.99
CA SER A 78 -2.90 -6.24 1.28
C SER A 78 -2.84 -5.77 2.73
N GLU A 79 -2.53 -6.68 3.66
CA GLU A 79 -2.41 -6.43 5.09
C GLU A 79 -1.27 -7.27 5.66
N ILE A 80 -0.56 -6.73 6.66
CA ILE A 80 0.47 -7.45 7.39
C ILE A 80 0.05 -7.55 8.86
N TYR A 81 -0.47 -8.70 9.24
CA TYR A 81 -0.75 -9.03 10.63
C TYR A 81 0.55 -9.38 11.36
N ARG A 82 0.71 -8.78 12.53
CA ARG A 82 1.83 -9.08 13.42
C ARG A 82 1.33 -9.39 14.82
N MET A 83 1.83 -10.48 15.37
CA MET A 83 1.69 -10.82 16.78
C MET A 83 3.09 -10.94 17.37
N GLU A 84 3.35 -10.26 18.49
CA GLU A 84 4.68 -10.22 19.13
C GLU A 84 5.81 -9.82 18.15
N GLN A 85 5.57 -8.80 17.31
CA GLN A 85 6.47 -8.32 16.27
C GLN A 85 6.80 -9.31 15.13
N LYS A 86 6.30 -10.54 15.18
CA LYS A 86 6.45 -11.54 14.12
C LYS A 86 5.27 -11.48 13.17
N ARG A 87 5.53 -11.71 11.87
CA ARG A 87 4.46 -11.82 10.87
C ARG A 87 3.64 -13.08 11.15
N THR A 88 2.32 -12.97 11.06
CA THR A 88 1.40 -14.06 11.38
C THR A 88 0.38 -14.21 10.25
N ILE A 89 0.03 -15.45 9.95
CA ILE A 89 -1.07 -15.81 9.05
C ILE A 89 -2.09 -16.54 9.92
N THR A 90 -3.31 -16.00 10.02
CA THR A 90 -4.40 -16.65 10.76
C THR A 90 -5.14 -17.56 9.79
N ILE A 91 -5.16 -18.85 10.10
CA ILE A 91 -5.99 -19.84 9.41
C ILE A 91 -7.10 -20.22 10.39
N SER A 92 -8.35 -20.12 9.93
CA SER A 92 -9.52 -20.47 10.73
C SER A 92 -10.32 -21.51 9.96
N THR A 93 -10.83 -22.50 10.68
CA THR A 93 -11.69 -23.56 10.18
C THR A 93 -12.58 -24.02 11.32
N ASP A 94 -13.76 -24.52 10.98
CA ASP A 94 -14.66 -25.17 11.94
C ASP A 94 -14.40 -26.69 11.94
N VAL A 95 -14.55 -27.32 13.10
CA VAL A 95 -14.40 -28.77 13.27
C VAL A 95 -15.77 -29.39 13.49
N ASN A 96 -16.05 -30.49 12.79
CA ASN A 96 -17.22 -31.32 13.08
C ASN A 96 -16.91 -32.24 14.28
N GLU A 97 -17.51 -31.94 15.43
CA GLU A 97 -17.27 -32.65 16.69
C GLU A 97 -17.75 -34.11 16.69
N ASP A 98 -18.64 -34.49 15.77
CA ASP A 98 -19.09 -35.88 15.59
C ASP A 98 -18.02 -36.75 14.91
N GLU A 99 -17.09 -36.14 14.17
CA GLU A 99 -16.07 -36.84 13.38
C GLU A 99 -14.64 -36.62 13.89
N ALA A 100 -14.37 -35.49 14.54
CA ALA A 100 -13.03 -35.13 14.97
C ALA A 100 -13.01 -34.26 16.24
N ASN A 101 -11.98 -34.44 17.05
CA ASN A 101 -11.75 -33.61 18.23
C ASN A 101 -10.81 -32.44 17.89
N ALA A 102 -11.27 -31.20 18.16
CA ALA A 102 -10.50 -30.00 17.86
C ALA A 102 -9.12 -29.96 18.56
N PHE A 103 -9.00 -30.48 19.79
CA PHE A 103 -7.74 -30.49 20.53
C PHE A 103 -6.72 -31.44 19.88
N GLU A 104 -7.15 -32.63 19.45
CA GLU A 104 -6.29 -33.60 18.77
C GLU A 104 -5.81 -33.08 17.40
N VAL A 105 -6.71 -32.42 16.66
CA VAL A 105 -6.39 -31.79 15.37
C VAL A 105 -5.36 -30.67 15.53
N VAL A 106 -5.53 -29.79 16.52
CA VAL A 106 -4.56 -28.71 16.79
C VAL A 106 -3.21 -29.29 17.24
N SER A 107 -3.22 -30.29 18.12
CA SER A 107 -2.00 -30.91 18.63
C SER A 107 -1.21 -31.61 17.53
N SER A 108 -1.88 -32.34 16.62
CA SER A 108 -1.21 -33.00 15.48
C SER A 108 -0.67 -31.99 14.47
N LEU A 109 -1.42 -30.92 14.15
CA LEU A 109 -0.92 -29.83 13.31
C LEU A 109 0.34 -29.19 13.89
N GLN A 110 0.38 -28.94 15.20
CA GLN A 110 1.54 -28.36 15.88
C GLN A 110 2.75 -29.29 15.90
N ALA A 111 2.54 -30.59 16.07
CA ALA A 111 3.63 -31.58 16.18
C ALA A 111 4.20 -31.97 14.81
N ASP A 112 3.35 -32.16 13.81
CA ASP A 112 3.73 -32.83 12.57
C ASP A 112 3.87 -31.87 11.39
N PHE A 113 3.01 -30.85 11.30
CA PHE A 113 2.94 -29.97 10.13
C PHE A 113 3.71 -28.67 10.32
N VAL A 114 3.53 -27.97 11.45
CA VAL A 114 4.18 -26.67 11.73
C VAL A 114 5.72 -26.71 11.63
N PRO A 115 6.43 -27.76 12.10
CA PRO A 115 7.89 -27.82 12.00
C PRO A 115 8.43 -27.98 10.57
N THR A 116 7.58 -28.33 9.60
CA THR A 116 7.99 -28.55 8.19
C THR A 116 7.80 -27.33 7.29
N LEU A 117 7.21 -26.25 7.82
CA LEU A 117 7.02 -24.95 7.14
C LEU A 117 8.24 -24.03 7.28
#